data_AF-A0A520EID7-F1
#
_entry.id   AF-A0A520EID7-F1
#
_cell.length_a   1.000
_cell.length_b   1.000
_cell.length_c   1.000
_cell.angle_alpha   90.00
_cell.angle_beta   90.00
_cell.angle_gamma   90.00
#
_symmetry.space_group_name_H-M   'P 1'
#
loop_
_entity.id
_entity.type
_entity.pdbx_description
1 polymer ?
#
loop_
_entity_poly.entity_id
_entity_poly.type
_entity_poly.pdbx_seq_one_letter_code
_entity_poly.pdbx_strand_id
1 'polypeptide(L)'
;MTQPPTDGQQQNPPENAPRPAPTLTVVIPAYNEEATIGRALDALVAQGDQIDEIIIVDNNCTDGTVAVAQTHEAAGRLRIITEEQPGLIPARNAGIAAAKTPIVARIDADTVVQPGWALAIREFFATADPEFGAALGPFEQYDMPLQGLQRFMVRVAS
;
A
#
# COMPACT_ATOMS: atom_id res chain seq x y z
N MET A 1 -7.15 -31.95 51.41
CA MET A 1 -7.94 -31.75 50.17
C MET A 1 -7.77 -30.29 49.75
N THR A 2 -6.76 -30.01 48.94
CA THR A 2 -6.47 -28.67 48.42
C THR A 2 -6.83 -28.66 46.94
N GLN A 3 -7.79 -27.83 46.54
CA GLN A 3 -8.12 -27.63 45.13
C GLN A 3 -6.93 -26.96 44.41
N PRO A 4 -6.65 -27.30 43.14
CA PRO A 4 -5.65 -26.60 42.34
C PRO A 4 -6.15 -25.21 41.93
N PRO A 5 -5.24 -24.25 41.63
CA PRO A 5 -5.62 -22.91 41.21
C PRO A 5 -6.30 -22.96 39.83
N THR A 6 -7.43 -22.27 39.70
CA THR A 6 -8.10 -22.03 38.42
C THR A 6 -7.24 -21.13 37.56
N ASP A 7 -6.79 -21.66 36.41
CA ASP A 7 -6.20 -20.88 35.33
C ASP A 7 -7.12 -19.72 34.99
N GLY A 8 -6.59 -18.50 35.08
CA GLY A 8 -7.25 -17.30 34.60
C GLY A 8 -7.46 -17.43 33.11
N GLN A 9 -8.69 -17.79 32.72
CA GLN A 9 -9.12 -17.73 31.33
C GLN A 9 -8.97 -16.29 30.85
N GLN A 10 -7.92 -16.04 30.07
CA GLN A 10 -7.82 -14.85 29.24
C GLN A 10 -9.02 -14.89 28.29
N GLN A 11 -10.04 -14.09 28.60
CA GLN A 11 -11.23 -14.00 27.78
C GLN A 11 -10.81 -13.41 26.44
N ASN A 12 -10.90 -14.21 25.38
CA ASN A 12 -10.81 -13.70 24.02
C ASN A 12 -11.88 -12.60 23.86
N PRO A 13 -11.57 -11.47 23.20
CA PRO A 13 -12.55 -10.45 22.92
C PRO A 13 -13.76 -11.04 22.19
N PRO A 14 -14.98 -10.51 22.41
CA PRO A 14 -16.16 -10.98 21.69
C PRO A 14 -15.91 -10.87 20.18
N GLU A 15 -16.23 -11.94 19.46
CA GLU A 15 -16.01 -12.16 18.02
C GLU A 15 -16.58 -11.03 17.14
N ASN A 16 -17.48 -10.21 17.69
CA ASN A 16 -18.19 -9.12 17.01
C ASN A 16 -17.86 -7.70 17.50
N ALA A 17 -16.80 -7.50 18.29
CA ALA A 17 -16.33 -6.14 18.55
C ALA A 17 -15.74 -5.53 17.26
N PRO A 18 -16.07 -4.27 16.90
CA PRO A 18 -15.44 -3.63 15.75
C PRO A 18 -13.92 -3.62 15.96
N ARG A 19 -13.21 -4.36 15.11
CA ARG A 19 -11.75 -4.39 15.13
C ARG A 19 -11.25 -2.98 14.79
N PRO A 20 -10.24 -2.44 15.51
CA PRO A 20 -9.61 -1.21 15.09
C PRO A 20 -9.14 -1.36 13.64
N ALA A 21 -9.33 -0.32 12.83
CA ALA A 21 -9.02 -0.38 11.40
C ALA A 21 -7.54 -0.79 11.22
N PRO A 22 -7.27 -1.89 10.49
CA PRO A 22 -5.91 -2.41 10.32
C PRO A 22 -4.99 -1.35 9.71
N THR A 23 -3.72 -1.34 10.11
CA THR A 23 -2.71 -0.42 9.56
C THR A 23 -2.25 -0.88 8.18
N LEU A 24 -1.77 0.07 7.37
CA LEU A 24 -1.46 -0.11 5.95
C LEU A 24 -0.07 0.43 5.61
N THR A 25 0.79 -0.46 5.09
CA THR A 25 2.04 -0.09 4.41
C THR A 25 1.82 -0.16 2.90
N VAL A 26 2.31 0.85 2.18
CA VAL A 26 2.37 0.85 0.71
C VAL A 26 3.81 0.61 0.26
N VAL A 27 4.03 -0.42 -0.55
CA VAL A 27 5.35 -0.76 -1.12
C VAL A 27 5.41 -0.34 -2.58
N ILE A 28 6.48 0.36 -2.94
CA ILE A 28 6.73 0.87 -4.30
C ILE A 28 8.14 0.43 -4.75
N PRO A 29 8.26 -0.61 -5.58
CA PRO A 29 9.52 -0.89 -6.26
C PRO A 29 9.81 0.22 -7.28
N ALA A 30 11.04 0.72 -7.29
CA ALA A 30 11.46 1.82 -8.16
C ALA A 30 12.72 1.43 -8.94
N TYR A 31 12.70 1.69 -10.25
CA TYR A 31 13.84 1.53 -11.15
C TYR A 31 13.76 2.54 -12.29
N ASN A 32 14.49 3.66 -12.15
CA ASN A 32 14.58 4.72 -13.16
C ASN A 32 13.23 5.34 -13.59
N GLU A 33 12.50 5.85 -12.62
CA GLU A 33 11.15 6.42 -12.73
C GLU A 33 11.13 7.91 -12.33
N GLU A 34 12.22 8.66 -12.56
CA GLU A 34 12.36 10.06 -12.13
C GLU A 34 11.20 10.97 -12.62
N ALA A 35 10.65 10.67 -13.79
CA ALA A 35 9.60 11.45 -14.42
C ALA A 35 8.20 11.21 -13.83
N THR A 36 7.99 10.07 -13.17
CA THR A 36 6.66 9.57 -12.78
C THR A 36 6.51 9.47 -11.27
N ILE A 37 7.58 9.11 -10.55
CA ILE A 37 7.55 8.81 -9.12
C ILE A 37 7.03 9.97 -8.27
N GLY A 38 7.34 11.22 -8.62
CA GLY A 38 6.82 12.38 -7.91
C GLY A 38 5.29 12.43 -7.88
N ARG A 39 4.64 12.18 -9.02
CA ARG A 39 3.16 12.18 -9.12
C ARG A 39 2.53 11.02 -8.34
N ALA A 40 3.18 9.86 -8.34
CA ALA A 40 2.72 8.71 -7.56
C ALA A 40 2.79 9.00 -6.05
N LEU A 41 3.89 9.60 -5.59
CA LEU A 41 4.10 9.98 -4.20
C LEU A 41 3.15 11.07 -3.73
N ASP A 42 2.92 12.12 -4.55
CA ASP A 42 1.93 13.17 -4.26
C ASP A 42 0.54 12.56 -3.98
N ALA A 43 0.12 11.59 -4.80
CA ALA A 43 -1.18 10.93 -4.66
C ALA A 43 -1.27 10.07 -3.39
N LEU A 44 -0.17 9.46 -2.97
CA LEU A 44 -0.10 8.69 -1.73
C LEU A 44 -0.08 9.59 -0.49
N VAL A 45 0.72 10.66 -0.50
CA VAL A 45 0.75 11.64 0.60
C VAL A 45 -0.64 12.27 0.80
N ALA A 46 -1.38 12.52 -0.28
CA ALA A 46 -2.75 13.03 -0.23
C ALA A 46 -3.76 12.07 0.44
N GLN A 47 -3.44 10.79 0.63
CA GLN A 47 -4.28 9.85 1.40
C GLN A 47 -4.21 10.12 2.92
N GLY A 48 -3.23 10.89 3.38
CA GLY A 48 -3.07 11.26 4.79
C GLY A 48 -2.94 10.04 5.71
N ASP A 49 -3.61 10.10 6.87
CA ASP A 49 -3.51 9.09 7.95
C ASP A 49 -4.17 7.74 7.63
N GLN A 50 -4.59 7.56 6.38
CA GLN A 50 -5.01 6.27 5.86
C GLN A 50 -3.84 5.39 5.43
N ILE A 51 -2.63 5.96 5.31
CA ILE A 51 -1.39 5.22 5.08
C ILE A 51 -0.47 5.45 6.28
N ASP A 52 -0.07 4.36 6.91
CA ASP A 52 0.81 4.37 8.08
C ASP A 52 2.29 4.42 7.68
N GLU A 53 2.64 3.75 6.56
CA GLU A 53 4.02 3.65 6.07
C GLU A 53 4.05 3.58 4.54
N ILE A 54 5.02 4.26 3.93
CA ILE A 54 5.35 4.14 2.50
C ILE A 54 6.79 3.65 2.42
N ILE A 55 7.03 2.54 1.74
CA ILE A 55 8.35 1.98 1.50
C ILE A 55 8.65 2.10 0.01
N ILE A 56 9.65 2.91 -0.33
CA ILE A 56 10.23 2.92 -1.66
C ILE A 56 11.40 1.94 -1.67
N VAL A 57 11.42 1.05 -2.64
CA VAL A 57 12.50 0.09 -2.82
C VAL A 57 13.31 0.52 -4.03
N ASP A 58 14.43 1.19 -3.77
CA ASP A 58 15.43 1.51 -4.78
C ASP A 58 16.08 0.22 -5.28
N ASN A 59 15.83 -0.13 -6.54
CA ASN A 59 16.37 -1.33 -7.17
C ASN A 59 17.50 -1.01 -8.15
N ASN A 60 18.50 -0.29 -7.67
CA ASN A 60 19.64 0.24 -8.43
C ASN A 60 19.23 1.33 -9.44
N CYS A 61 18.46 2.33 -8.99
CA CYS A 61 18.21 3.51 -9.79
C CYS A 61 19.53 4.24 -10.09
N THR A 62 19.67 4.69 -11.33
CA THR A 62 20.83 5.44 -11.83
C THR A 62 20.48 6.87 -12.23
N ASP A 63 19.20 7.22 -12.20
CA ASP A 63 18.64 8.53 -12.51
C ASP A 63 18.24 9.31 -11.24
N GLY A 64 17.43 10.36 -11.39
CA GLY A 64 16.95 11.17 -10.27
C GLY A 64 15.88 10.53 -9.36
N THR A 65 15.46 9.28 -9.59
CA THR A 65 14.31 8.65 -8.90
C THR A 65 14.41 8.74 -7.39
N VAL A 66 15.56 8.33 -6.83
CA VAL A 66 15.78 8.33 -5.37
C VAL A 66 15.78 9.75 -4.82
N ALA A 67 16.40 10.69 -5.53
CA ALA A 67 16.43 12.10 -5.13
C ALA A 67 15.02 12.71 -5.09
N VAL A 68 14.15 12.37 -6.06
CA VAL A 68 12.74 12.78 -6.05
C VAL A 68 11.99 12.14 -4.89
N ALA A 69 12.21 10.85 -4.60
CA ALA A 69 11.58 10.18 -3.46
C ALA A 69 11.98 10.80 -2.11
N GLN A 70 13.25 11.20 -1.96
CA GLN A 70 13.76 11.83 -0.74
C GLN A 70 13.07 13.15 -0.40
N THR A 71 12.59 13.90 -1.39
CA THR A 71 11.85 15.16 -1.11
C THR A 71 10.54 14.93 -0.36
N HIS A 72 10.02 13.70 -0.38
CA HIS A 72 8.78 13.30 0.27
C HIS A 72 8.99 12.66 1.65
N GLU A 73 10.23 12.37 2.06
CA GLU A 73 10.55 11.83 3.40
C GLU A 73 10.13 12.79 4.53
N ALA A 74 10.10 14.11 4.26
CA ALA A 74 9.71 15.13 5.22
C ALA A 74 8.26 14.96 5.74
N ALA A 75 7.40 14.23 5.02
CA ALA A 75 6.07 13.86 5.48
C ALA A 75 6.07 12.81 6.62
N GLY A 76 7.24 12.27 6.98
CA GLY A 76 7.49 11.42 8.15
C GLY A 76 7.01 9.97 8.05
N ARG A 77 6.35 9.60 6.96
CA ARG A 77 5.78 8.25 6.72
C ARG A 77 6.47 7.48 5.62
N LEU A 78 7.34 8.13 4.85
CA LEU A 78 8.07 7.54 3.75
C LEU A 78 9.48 7.17 4.21
N ARG A 79 9.94 5.98 3.82
CA ARG A 79 11.34 5.60 3.89
C ARG A 79 11.77 4.89 2.62
N ILE A 80 13.06 5.01 2.32
CA ILE A 80 13.68 4.37 1.18
C ILE A 80 14.55 3.21 1.70
N ILE A 81 14.42 2.04 1.07
CA ILE A 81 15.32 0.91 1.26
C ILE A 81 15.95 0.54 -0.09
N THR A 82 17.09 -0.12 -0.06
CA THR A 82 17.78 -0.58 -1.27
C THR A 82 17.67 -2.10 -1.39
N GLU A 83 17.35 -2.58 -2.59
CA GLU A 83 17.46 -4.00 -2.96
C GLU A 83 18.49 -4.13 -4.09
N GLU A 84 19.61 -4.79 -3.79
CA GLU A 84 20.74 -4.90 -4.71
C GLU A 84 20.47 -5.88 -5.85
N GLN A 85 19.67 -6.93 -5.64
CA GLN A 85 19.34 -7.89 -6.68
C GLN A 85 18.41 -7.24 -7.71
N PRO A 86 18.84 -7.09 -8.98
CA PRO A 86 18.01 -6.45 -9.98
C PRO A 86 16.75 -7.24 -10.26
N GLY A 87 15.64 -6.54 -10.41
CA GLY A 87 14.37 -7.08 -10.84
C GLY A 87 13.22 -6.69 -9.92
N LEU A 88 12.05 -6.64 -10.55
CA LEU A 88 10.79 -6.29 -9.92
C LEU A 88 10.41 -7.23 -8.76
N ILE A 89 10.63 -8.54 -8.91
CA ILE A 89 10.27 -9.50 -7.87
C ILE A 89 11.13 -9.35 -6.61
N PRO A 90 12.48 -9.31 -6.71
CA PRO A 90 13.34 -8.98 -5.56
C PRO A 90 12.90 -7.70 -4.84
N ALA A 91 12.72 -6.60 -5.59
CA ALA A 91 12.34 -5.31 -5.00
C ALA A 91 10.99 -5.38 -4.27
N ARG A 92 9.99 -6.03 -4.89
CA ARG A 92 8.67 -6.23 -4.26
C ARG A 92 8.78 -7.04 -2.98
N ASN A 93 9.51 -8.15 -3.01
CA ASN A 93 9.66 -9.03 -1.85
C ASN A 93 10.41 -8.34 -0.71
N ALA A 94 11.47 -7.58 -1.02
CA ALA A 94 12.22 -6.80 -0.04
C ALA A 94 11.33 -5.77 0.66
N GLY A 95 10.51 -5.04 -0.11
CA GLY A 95 9.58 -4.07 0.46
C GLY A 95 8.49 -4.72 1.32
N ILE A 96 7.90 -5.84 0.87
CA ILE A 96 6.91 -6.59 1.65
C ILE A 96 7.52 -7.12 2.95
N ALA A 97 8.73 -7.68 2.90
CA ALA A 97 9.43 -8.19 4.08
C ALA A 97 9.81 -7.08 5.07
N ALA A 98 10.03 -5.85 4.58
CA ALA A 98 10.33 -4.71 5.41
C ALA A 98 9.10 -4.07 6.06
N ALA A 99 7.88 -4.32 5.54
CA ALA A 99 6.64 -3.76 6.06
C ALA A 99 6.33 -4.25 7.47
N LYS A 100 5.75 -3.37 8.30
CA LYS A 100 5.44 -3.65 9.71
C LYS A 100 3.95 -3.75 10.02
N THR A 101 3.11 -3.57 9.01
CA THR A 101 1.65 -3.53 9.13
C THR A 101 1.03 -4.86 8.72
N PRO A 102 -0.19 -5.16 9.19
CA PRO A 102 -0.91 -6.37 8.81
C PRO A 102 -1.41 -6.33 7.35
N ILE A 103 -1.62 -5.13 6.78
CA ILE A 103 -1.94 -4.97 5.37
C ILE A 103 -0.75 -4.36 4.65
N VAL A 104 -0.35 -5.01 3.56
CA VAL A 104 0.64 -4.49 2.62
C VAL A 104 -0.03 -4.32 1.27
N ALA A 105 -0.14 -3.08 0.81
CA ALA A 105 -0.52 -2.77 -0.56
C ALA A 105 0.72 -2.51 -1.40
N ARG A 106 0.58 -2.72 -2.71
CA ARG A 106 1.68 -2.53 -3.66
C ARG A 106 1.16 -1.76 -4.87
N ILE A 107 1.89 -0.72 -5.26
CA ILE A 107 1.71 -0.03 -6.53
C ILE A 107 3.06 0.05 -7.26
N ASP A 108 3.06 0.40 -8.55
CA ASP A 108 4.29 0.67 -9.29
C ASP A 108 4.62 2.18 -9.18
N ALA A 109 5.88 2.57 -9.41
CA ALA A 109 6.35 3.95 -9.21
C ALA A 109 5.73 4.97 -10.18
N ASP A 110 5.05 4.51 -11.22
CA ASP A 110 4.28 5.30 -12.17
C ASP A 110 2.77 5.30 -11.90
N THR A 111 2.32 4.72 -10.79
CA THR A 111 0.89 4.57 -10.49
C THR A 111 0.35 5.72 -9.64
N VAL A 112 -0.71 6.36 -10.11
CA VAL A 112 -1.44 7.40 -9.37
C VAL A 112 -2.70 6.80 -8.76
N VAL A 113 -2.75 6.70 -7.44
CA VAL A 113 -3.94 6.22 -6.71
C VAL A 113 -5.05 7.27 -6.69
N GLN A 114 -6.31 6.83 -6.68
CA GLN A 114 -7.46 7.72 -6.57
C GLN A 114 -7.68 8.19 -5.12
N PRO A 115 -8.39 9.31 -4.89
CA PRO A 115 -8.83 9.70 -3.56
C PRO A 115 -9.64 8.58 -2.89
N GLY A 116 -9.37 8.29 -1.62
CA GLY A 116 -10.06 7.25 -0.84
C GLY A 116 -9.56 5.82 -1.09
N TRP A 117 -8.54 5.63 -1.93
CA TRP A 117 -7.99 4.32 -2.24
C TRP A 117 -7.50 3.56 -0.99
N ALA A 118 -6.74 4.23 -0.11
CA ALA A 118 -6.23 3.61 1.11
C ALA A 118 -7.35 3.28 2.11
N LEU A 119 -8.35 4.17 2.23
CA LEU A 119 -9.51 3.96 3.08
C LEU A 119 -10.30 2.71 2.65
N ALA A 120 -10.58 2.58 1.35
CA ALA A 120 -11.32 1.44 0.81
C ALA A 120 -10.61 0.10 1.09
N ILE A 121 -9.28 0.05 1.01
CA ILE A 121 -8.50 -1.15 1.36
C ILE A 121 -8.67 -1.48 2.85
N ARG A 122 -8.53 -0.48 3.73
CA ARG A 122 -8.65 -0.69 5.18
C ARG A 122 -10.05 -1.12 5.57
N GLU A 123 -11.09 -0.51 5.00
CA GLU A 123 -12.50 -0.86 5.24
C GLU A 123 -12.82 -2.28 4.77
N PHE A 124 -12.30 -2.68 3.61
CA PHE A 124 -12.44 -4.04 3.12
C PHE A 124 -11.84 -5.03 4.12
N PHE A 125 -10.57 -4.90 4.50
CA PHE A 125 -9.93 -5.85 5.41
C PHE A 125 -10.40 -5.74 6.88
N ALA A 126 -11.03 -4.64 7.28
CA ALA A 126 -11.67 -4.52 8.59
C ALA A 126 -12.94 -5.39 8.69
N THR A 127 -13.64 -5.59 7.56
CA THR A 127 -14.96 -6.23 7.51
C THR A 127 -14.97 -7.58 6.80
N ALA A 128 -13.98 -7.84 5.95
CA ALA A 128 -13.84 -9.08 5.21
C ALA A 128 -13.62 -10.28 6.15
N ASP A 129 -14.07 -11.44 5.66
CA ASP A 129 -13.76 -12.71 6.29
C ASP A 129 -12.22 -12.88 6.39
N PRO A 130 -11.68 -13.28 7.54
CA PRO A 130 -10.25 -13.55 7.70
C PRO A 130 -9.66 -14.55 6.69
N GLU A 131 -10.47 -15.34 5.98
CA GLU A 131 -10.01 -16.23 4.91
C GLU A 131 -9.46 -15.47 3.68
N PHE A 132 -9.85 -14.21 3.48
CA PHE A 132 -9.37 -13.41 2.35
C PHE A 132 -7.93 -12.95 2.58
N GLY A 133 -6.99 -13.57 1.85
CA GLY A 133 -5.57 -13.20 1.90
C GLY A 133 -5.15 -12.06 0.96
N ALA A 134 -6.01 -11.61 0.03
CA ALA A 134 -5.68 -10.57 -0.94
C ALA A 134 -6.94 -9.88 -1.50
N ALA A 135 -6.78 -8.64 -1.96
CA ALA A 135 -7.79 -7.85 -2.67
C ALA A 135 -7.19 -7.15 -3.89
N LEU A 136 -8.00 -6.94 -4.92
CA LEU A 136 -7.63 -6.21 -6.15
C LEU A 136 -8.72 -5.19 -6.47
N GLY A 137 -8.33 -4.06 -7.05
CA GLY A 137 -9.24 -3.01 -7.49
C GLY A 137 -9.14 -2.75 -9.00
N PRO A 138 -10.13 -2.05 -9.57
CA PRO A 138 -10.05 -1.61 -10.96
C PRO A 138 -8.91 -0.59 -11.14
N PHE A 139 -8.34 -0.54 -12.34
CA PHE A 139 -7.35 0.48 -12.73
C PHE A 139 -7.71 1.07 -14.10
N GLU A 140 -7.32 2.33 -14.32
CA GLU A 140 -7.42 3.01 -15.60
C GLU A 140 -6.02 3.37 -16.09
N GLN A 141 -5.78 3.27 -17.40
CA GLN A 141 -4.54 3.77 -18.00
C GLN A 141 -4.68 5.26 -18.31
N TYR A 142 -3.94 6.10 -17.61
CA TYR A 142 -4.09 7.56 -17.66
C TYR A 142 -3.22 8.27 -18.69
N ASP A 143 -2.47 7.53 -19.52
CA ASP A 143 -1.65 8.07 -20.63
C ASP A 143 -2.00 7.47 -22.01
N MET A 144 -3.18 6.85 -22.14
CA MET A 144 -3.66 6.34 -23.43
C MET A 144 -4.13 7.47 -24.35
N PRO A 145 -3.80 7.45 -25.65
CA PRO A 145 -4.48 8.31 -26.61
C PRO A 145 -5.99 8.02 -26.59
N LEU A 146 -6.83 9.05 -26.61
CA LEU A 146 -8.32 8.97 -26.61
C LEU A 146 -9.00 8.58 -25.27
N GLN A 147 -8.39 8.84 -24.11
CA GLN A 147 -8.98 8.61 -22.77
C GLN A 147 -10.44 9.06 -22.59
N GLY A 148 -10.83 10.19 -23.18
CA GLY A 148 -12.21 10.68 -23.09
C GLY A 148 -13.25 9.74 -23.71
N LEU A 149 -12.87 8.99 -24.75
CA LEU A 149 -13.76 8.06 -25.45
C LEU A 149 -13.95 6.76 -24.65
N GLN A 150 -12.91 6.29 -23.96
CA GLN A 150 -12.99 5.10 -23.10
C GLN A 150 -13.84 5.35 -21.85
N ARG A 151 -13.67 6.49 -21.18
CA ARG A 151 -14.52 6.87 -20.03
C ARG A 151 -16.00 6.99 -20.40
N PHE A 152 -16.29 7.48 -21.61
CA PHE A 152 -17.66 7.51 -22.15
C PHE A 152 -18.22 6.10 -22.35
N MET A 153 -17.44 5.18 -22.93
CA MET A 153 -17.89 3.80 -23.18
C MET A 153 -18.14 3.00 -21.89
N VAL A 154 -17.28 3.13 -20.87
CA VAL A 154 -17.47 2.43 -19.59
C VAL A 154 -18.71 2.93 -18.84
N ARG A 155 -19.04 4.22 -18.96
CA ARG A 155 -20.20 4.84 -18.32
C ARG A 155 -21.54 4.51 -18.96
N VAL A 156 -21.56 4.06 -20.22
CA VAL A 156 -22.78 3.59 -20.91
C VAL A 156 -23.11 2.12 -20.57
N ALA A 157 -22.15 1.40 -19.98
CA ALA A 157 -22.29 -0.02 -19.66
C ALA A 157 -22.57 -0.32 -18.17
N SER A 158 -22.79 0.70 -17.33
CA SER A 158 -23.06 0.58 -15.88
C SER A 158 -24.46 1.03 -15.49
#